data_AF-A0A851TWX0-F1
#
_entry.id   AF-A0A851TWX0-F1
#
_cell.length_a   1.000
_cell.length_b   1.000
_cell.length_c   1.000
_cell.angle_alpha   90.00
_cell.angle_beta   90.00
_cell.angle_gamma   90.00
#
_symmetry.space_group_name_H-M   'P 1'
#
loop_
_entity.id
_entity.type
_entity.pdbx_description
1 polymer ?
#
loop_
_entity_poly.entity_id
_entity_poly.type
_entity_poly.pdbx_seq_one_letter_code
_entity_poly.pdbx_strand_id
1 'polypeptide(L)'
;ACALGRAPSSPRAAVRCPPAGACFSAHLANVSYSEARGACDRRRGSLAWVSGEPDLRLLLRLLAEAAAPAPALFWVGLKRNASACTHEEQPLRGFSWEGVQGGTGPQDVPAALGRWLQEPLRSCLIARCAGLHLAANPEDGPSWGWKE
;
A
#
# COMPACT_ATOMS: atom_id res chain seq x y z
N ALA A 1 10.92 2.79 -3.63
CA ALA A 1 9.47 2.60 -3.38
C ALA A 1 8.81 3.95 -3.08
N CYS A 2 7.57 4.15 -3.51
CA CYS A 2 6.85 5.42 -3.39
C CYS A 2 5.35 5.16 -3.14
N ALA A 3 4.72 5.93 -2.26
CA ALA A 3 3.29 5.84 -1.96
C ALA A 3 2.66 7.24 -2.09
N LEU A 4 1.46 7.33 -2.68
CA LEU A 4 0.73 8.60 -2.82
C LEU A 4 -0.66 8.49 -2.21
N GLY A 5 -1.04 9.43 -1.36
CA GLY A 5 -2.32 9.37 -0.66
C GLY A 5 -3.08 10.68 -0.54
N ARG A 6 -4.36 10.59 -0.20
CA ARG A 6 -5.21 11.75 0.09
C ARG A 6 -5.02 12.21 1.54
N ALA A 7 -4.82 13.51 1.73
CA ALA A 7 -4.94 14.19 3.02
C ALA A 7 -5.60 15.58 2.79
N PRO A 8 -6.24 16.16 3.82
CA PRO A 8 -7.00 17.40 3.68
C PRO A 8 -6.16 18.70 3.62
N SER A 9 -4.86 18.69 3.95
CA SER A 9 -4.06 19.91 4.01
C SER A 9 -2.55 19.72 3.80
N SER A 10 -1.97 20.51 2.88
CA SER A 10 -0.53 20.74 2.60
C SER A 10 0.35 19.51 2.25
N PRO A 11 1.08 19.51 1.11
CA PRO A 11 1.90 18.38 0.69
C PRO A 11 3.18 18.25 1.55
N ARG A 12 3.15 17.38 2.55
CA ARG A 12 4.35 16.87 3.24
C ARG A 12 4.87 15.63 2.51
N ALA A 13 6.05 15.75 1.91
CA ALA A 13 6.79 14.60 1.39
C ALA A 13 7.70 14.06 2.49
N ALA A 14 7.53 12.79 2.85
CA ALA A 14 8.42 12.10 3.78
C ALA A 14 9.29 11.07 3.03
N VAL A 15 10.52 10.85 3.49
CA VAL A 15 11.42 9.83 2.94
C VAL A 15 12.10 9.06 4.09
N ARG A 16 12.24 7.74 3.94
CA ARG A 16 13.03 6.88 4.84
C ARG A 16 13.79 5.85 4.03
N CYS A 17 15.08 5.69 4.33
CA CYS A 17 15.95 4.66 3.76
C CYS A 17 16.42 3.74 4.89
N PRO A 18 16.13 2.43 4.85
CA PRO A 18 16.75 1.47 5.75
C PRO A 18 18.24 1.27 5.38
N PRO A 19 19.09 0.75 6.29
CA PRO A 19 20.51 0.47 6.00
C PRO A 19 20.75 -0.50 4.83
N ALA A 20 19.78 -1.38 4.57
CA ALA A 20 19.74 -2.28 3.43
C ALA A 20 18.30 -2.41 2.91
N GLY A 21 18.12 -2.59 1.60
CA GLY A 21 16.82 -2.63 0.95
C GLY A 21 16.44 -1.31 0.25
N ALA A 22 15.16 -1.13 -0.05
CA ALA A 22 14.67 0.02 -0.81
C ALA A 22 14.35 1.23 0.08
N CYS A 23 14.69 2.44 -0.39
CA CYS A 23 14.12 3.66 0.19
C CYS A 23 12.62 3.76 -0.11
N PHE A 24 11.86 4.23 0.87
CA PHE A 24 10.44 4.54 0.78
C PHE A 24 10.22 6.05 0.82
N SER A 25 9.27 6.53 0.03
CA SER A 25 8.79 7.93 0.09
C SER A 25 7.27 7.99 0.10
N ALA A 26 6.71 8.94 0.83
CA ALA A 26 5.29 9.19 0.93
C ALA A 26 4.99 10.60 0.43
N HIS A 27 3.96 10.74 -0.40
CA HIS A 27 3.53 12.01 -0.99
C HIS A 27 2.01 12.15 -0.84
N LEU A 28 1.53 13.39 -0.77
CA LEU A 28 0.10 13.66 -0.73
C LEU A 28 -0.40 14.15 -2.10
N ALA A 29 -1.36 13.42 -2.67
CA ALA A 29 -2.04 13.76 -3.92
C ALA A 29 -3.43 13.07 -3.99
N ASN A 30 -4.46 13.81 -4.39
CA ASN A 30 -5.78 13.27 -4.67
C ASN A 30 -5.85 12.76 -6.12
N VAL A 31 -5.37 11.54 -6.34
CA VAL A 31 -5.22 10.93 -7.68
C VAL A 31 -5.69 9.49 -7.70
N SER A 32 -6.00 8.98 -8.90
CA SER A 32 -6.26 7.55 -9.13
C SER A 32 -5.00 6.70 -8.99
N TYR A 33 -5.18 5.37 -8.94
CA TYR A 33 -4.07 4.42 -8.86
C TYR A 33 -3.08 4.52 -10.04
N SER A 34 -3.59 4.67 -11.27
CA SER A 34 -2.76 4.78 -12.48
C SER A 34 -1.95 6.07 -12.50
N GLU A 35 -2.54 7.18 -12.06
CA GLU A 35 -1.84 8.46 -11.88
C GLU A 35 -0.80 8.39 -10.76
N ALA A 36 -1.10 7.73 -9.64
CA ALA A 36 -0.17 7.49 -8.56
C ALA A 36 1.04 6.65 -9.03
N ARG A 37 0.79 5.58 -9.79
CA ARG A 37 1.84 4.78 -10.43
C ARG A 37 2.73 5.64 -11.33
N GLY A 38 2.14 6.36 -12.29
CA GLY A 38 2.89 7.26 -13.16
C GLY A 38 3.64 8.38 -12.42
N ALA A 39 3.14 8.83 -11.26
CA ALA A 39 3.83 9.79 -10.40
C ALA A 39 5.05 9.18 -9.68
N CYS A 40 4.99 7.92 -9.24
CA CYS A 40 6.15 7.21 -8.71
C CYS A 40 7.18 6.87 -9.81
N ASP A 41 6.72 6.46 -10.98
CA ASP A 41 7.59 6.12 -12.13
C ASP A 41 8.39 7.36 -12.58
N ARG A 42 7.75 8.53 -12.68
CA ARG A 42 8.43 9.82 -12.94
C ARG A 42 9.45 10.22 -11.88
N ARG A 43 9.36 9.69 -10.66
CA ARG A 43 10.35 9.87 -9.59
C ARG A 43 11.47 8.82 -9.62
N ARG A 44 11.61 8.07 -10.72
CA ARG A 44 12.57 6.96 -10.89
C ARG A 44 12.40 5.86 -9.84
N GLY A 45 11.17 5.62 -9.42
CA GLY A 45 10.79 4.54 -8.51
C GLY A 45 9.61 3.76 -9.04
N SER A 46 8.93 3.06 -8.13
CA SER A 46 7.69 2.34 -8.36
C SER A 46 6.76 2.54 -7.17
N LEU A 47 5.48 2.18 -7.30
CA LEU A 47 4.58 2.09 -6.16
C LEU A 47 5.17 1.14 -5.09
N ALA A 48 5.00 1.51 -3.82
CA ALA A 48 5.61 0.82 -2.71
C ALA A 48 5.03 -0.59 -2.51
N TRP A 49 5.91 -1.58 -2.35
CA TRP A 49 5.55 -2.92 -1.93
C TRP A 49 6.34 -3.27 -0.66
N VAL A 50 5.88 -4.27 0.09
CA VAL A 50 6.53 -4.70 1.33
C VAL A 50 6.85 -6.19 1.24
N SER A 51 8.10 -6.56 1.57
CA SER A 51 8.55 -7.96 1.58
C SER A 51 8.11 -8.70 2.86
N GLY A 52 7.81 -7.96 3.94
CA GLY A 52 7.36 -8.50 5.21
C GLY A 52 7.12 -7.42 6.26
N GLU A 53 7.03 -7.82 7.52
CA GLU A 53 6.75 -6.90 8.64
C GLU A 53 7.74 -5.74 8.83
N PRO A 54 9.07 -5.87 8.62
CA PRO A 54 9.99 -4.76 8.77
C PRO A 54 9.67 -3.60 7.81
N ASP A 55 9.42 -3.92 6.54
CA ASP A 55 9.02 -2.96 5.51
C ASP A 55 7.66 -2.34 5.83
N LEU A 56 6.69 -3.14 6.27
CA LEU A 56 5.38 -2.64 6.69
C LEU A 56 5.51 -1.65 7.86
N ARG A 57 6.28 -1.97 8.91
CA ARG A 57 6.50 -1.09 10.06
C ARG A 57 7.20 0.22 9.64
N LEU A 58 8.13 0.15 8.69
CA LEU A 58 8.79 1.33 8.13
C LEU A 58 7.81 2.19 7.33
N LEU A 59 7.01 1.58 6.46
CA LEU A 59 6.00 2.24 5.65
C LEU A 59 4.92 2.90 6.52
N LEU A 60 4.39 2.21 7.52
CA LEU A 60 3.36 2.76 8.42
C LEU A 60 3.83 4.02 9.15
N ARG A 61 5.07 4.03 9.67
CA ARG A 61 5.67 5.21 10.31
C ARG A 61 5.81 6.37 9.32
N LEU A 62 6.36 6.09 8.13
CA LEU A 62 6.51 7.06 7.06
C LEU A 62 5.17 7.69 6.63
N LEU A 63 4.13 6.87 6.49
CA LEU A 63 2.79 7.33 6.12
C LEU A 63 2.15 8.16 7.24
N ALA A 64 2.32 7.79 8.51
CA ALA A 64 1.78 8.54 9.64
C ALA A 64 2.38 9.97 9.74
N GLU A 65 3.67 10.12 9.46
CA GLU A 65 4.33 11.43 9.38
C GLU A 65 3.80 12.29 8.22
N ALA A 66 3.55 11.67 7.05
CA ALA A 66 3.04 12.36 5.87
C ALA A 66 1.55 12.70 5.96
N ALA A 67 0.75 11.88 6.64
CA ALA A 67 -0.71 11.96 6.67
C ALA A 67 -1.29 13.08 7.53
N ALA A 68 -0.50 13.73 8.40
CA ALA A 68 -1.05 14.57 9.48
C ALA A 68 -1.85 15.79 8.96
N PRO A 69 -3.16 15.92 9.26
CA PRO A 69 -3.99 15.05 10.11
C PRO A 69 -4.67 13.88 9.36
N ALA A 70 -4.63 12.70 9.99
CA ALA A 70 -5.33 11.50 9.57
C ALA A 70 -6.88 11.66 9.70
N PRO A 71 -7.71 10.86 8.99
CA PRO A 71 -7.39 9.63 8.26
C PRO A 71 -6.87 9.89 6.85
N ALA A 72 -6.09 8.94 6.31
CA ALA A 72 -5.52 9.02 4.98
C ALA A 72 -5.46 7.64 4.31
N LEU A 73 -5.65 7.61 2.99
CA LEU A 73 -5.48 6.41 2.15
C LEU A 73 -4.33 6.66 1.19
N PHE A 74 -3.33 5.77 1.18
CA PHE A 74 -2.18 5.83 0.27
C PHE A 74 -2.17 4.66 -0.70
N TRP A 75 -2.09 4.95 -2.00
CA TRP A 75 -1.83 3.95 -3.03
C TRP A 75 -0.44 3.34 -2.86
N VAL A 76 -0.41 2.02 -2.92
CA VAL A 76 0.77 1.15 -2.85
C VAL A 76 0.72 0.19 -4.05
N GLY A 77 1.74 -0.64 -4.25
CA GLY A 77 1.81 -1.58 -5.38
C GLY A 77 0.83 -2.74 -5.30
N LEU A 78 -0.11 -2.77 -4.35
CA LEU A 78 -0.99 -3.90 -4.11
C LEU A 78 -2.15 -3.90 -5.11
N LYS A 79 -2.25 -4.95 -5.94
CA LYS A 79 -3.24 -5.04 -7.01
C LYS A 79 -3.61 -6.49 -7.31
N ARG A 80 -4.88 -6.71 -7.61
CA ARG A 80 -5.43 -7.95 -8.16
C ARG A 80 -5.74 -7.71 -9.63
N ASN A 81 -5.12 -8.45 -10.53
CA ASN A 81 -5.39 -8.32 -11.98
C ASN A 81 -6.73 -8.97 -12.34
N ALA A 82 -7.28 -8.64 -13.51
CA ALA A 82 -8.29 -9.51 -14.12
C ALA A 82 -7.69 -10.92 -14.31
N SER A 83 -8.53 -11.95 -14.19
CA SER A 83 -8.19 -13.38 -14.00
C SER A 83 -7.60 -13.79 -12.65
N ALA A 84 -7.23 -12.86 -11.76
CA ALA A 84 -6.86 -13.19 -10.38
C ALA A 84 -8.10 -13.19 -9.47
N CYS A 85 -8.47 -14.38 -8.99
CA CYS A 85 -9.62 -14.61 -8.10
C CYS A 85 -9.38 -14.04 -6.70
N THR A 86 -10.44 -13.53 -6.06
CA THR A 86 -10.43 -13.26 -4.62
C THR A 86 -10.41 -14.59 -3.84
N HIS A 87 -9.39 -14.82 -3.02
CA HIS A 87 -9.23 -16.02 -2.18
C HIS A 87 -9.15 -15.64 -0.71
N GLU A 88 -10.25 -15.78 0.05
CA GLU A 88 -10.33 -15.28 1.43
C GLU A 88 -9.33 -15.93 2.40
N GLU A 89 -9.04 -17.22 2.21
CA GLU A 89 -8.02 -17.94 3.00
C GLU A 89 -6.58 -17.44 2.77
N GLN A 90 -6.32 -16.66 1.72
CA GLN A 90 -4.99 -16.10 1.44
C GLN A 90 -4.83 -14.71 2.09
N PRO A 91 -3.67 -14.38 2.70
CA PRO A 91 -3.48 -13.09 3.39
C PRO A 91 -3.83 -11.85 2.54
N LEU A 92 -3.36 -11.80 1.29
CA LEU A 92 -3.64 -10.68 0.37
C LEU A 92 -4.87 -10.89 -0.51
N ARG A 93 -5.72 -11.90 -0.25
CA ARG A 93 -7.01 -12.07 -0.93
C ARG A 93 -6.90 -12.16 -2.47
N GLY A 94 -5.80 -12.73 -2.98
CA GLY A 94 -5.49 -12.78 -4.41
C GLY A 94 -4.88 -11.51 -5.02
N PHE A 95 -4.64 -10.46 -4.22
CA PHE A 95 -3.83 -9.31 -4.62
C PHE A 95 -2.33 -9.67 -4.57
N SER A 96 -1.54 -9.07 -5.46
CA SER A 96 -0.08 -9.20 -5.52
C SER A 96 0.59 -7.84 -5.67
N TRP A 97 1.90 -7.79 -5.47
CA TRP A 97 2.70 -6.57 -5.59
C TRP A 97 3.11 -6.31 -7.06
N GLU A 98 2.69 -5.18 -7.62
CA GLU A 98 3.18 -4.70 -8.93
C GLU A 98 4.67 -4.37 -8.90
N GLY A 99 5.34 -4.53 -10.04
CA GLY A 99 6.78 -4.25 -10.20
C GLY A 99 7.70 -5.35 -9.70
N VAL A 100 7.17 -6.36 -9.01
CA VAL A 100 7.87 -7.58 -8.60
C VAL A 100 7.92 -8.56 -9.79
N GLN A 101 8.84 -8.34 -10.72
CA GLN A 101 9.15 -9.29 -11.80
C GLN A 101 10.20 -10.33 -11.35
N GLY A 102 10.12 -11.53 -11.93
CA GLY A 102 11.19 -12.54 -11.84
C GLY A 102 11.27 -13.31 -10.52
N GLY A 103 10.16 -13.52 -9.79
CA GLY A 103 10.15 -14.35 -8.58
C GLY A 103 10.81 -13.72 -7.34
N THR A 104 11.06 -12.41 -7.38
CA THR A 104 11.64 -11.62 -6.27
C THR A 104 10.61 -11.21 -5.20
N GLY A 105 9.38 -11.70 -5.31
CA GLY A 105 8.34 -11.46 -4.31
C GLY A 105 8.51 -12.32 -3.08
N PRO A 106 7.91 -11.94 -1.93
CA PRO A 106 7.77 -12.85 -0.81
C PRO A 106 7.06 -14.13 -1.29
N GLN A 107 7.77 -15.27 -1.26
CA GLN A 107 7.21 -16.58 -1.64
C GLN A 107 6.09 -16.96 -0.68
N ASP A 108 6.30 -16.71 0.61
CA ASP A 108 5.28 -16.72 1.65
C ASP A 108 4.95 -15.28 2.05
N VAL A 109 3.69 -14.89 1.99
CA VAL A 109 3.23 -13.60 2.52
C VAL A 109 2.86 -13.78 4.00
N PRO A 110 3.53 -13.10 4.96
CA PRO A 110 3.20 -13.21 6.37
C PRO A 110 1.72 -12.93 6.66
N ALA A 111 1.08 -13.74 7.50
CA ALA A 111 -0.32 -13.56 7.90
C ALA A 111 -0.58 -12.18 8.55
N ALA A 112 0.44 -11.54 9.14
CA ALA A 112 0.40 -10.16 9.64
C ALA A 112 0.06 -9.11 8.56
N LEU A 113 0.29 -9.41 7.28
CA LEU A 113 -0.13 -8.59 6.14
C LEU A 113 -1.59 -8.85 5.73
N GLY A 114 -2.32 -9.76 6.37
CA GLY A 114 -3.72 -10.09 6.03
C GLY A 114 -4.78 -9.12 6.54
N ARG A 115 -4.40 -7.90 6.95
CA ARG A 115 -5.26 -6.95 7.69
C ARG A 115 -6.05 -6.01 6.77
N TRP A 116 -7.20 -6.48 6.28
CA TRP A 116 -8.15 -5.67 5.49
C TRP A 116 -9.13 -4.94 6.41
N LEU A 117 -9.52 -3.70 6.05
CA LEU A 117 -10.57 -2.96 6.79
C LEU A 117 -11.99 -3.44 6.45
N GLN A 118 -12.14 -3.99 5.24
CA GLN A 118 -13.34 -4.65 4.74
C GLN A 118 -12.86 -5.71 3.74
N GLU A 119 -13.50 -6.87 3.73
CA GLU A 119 -13.15 -7.94 2.77
C GLU A 119 -13.33 -7.44 1.32
N PRO A 120 -12.34 -7.66 0.43
CA PRO A 120 -12.42 -7.24 -0.97
C PRO A 120 -13.59 -7.89 -1.72
N LEU A 121 -14.05 -7.23 -2.78
CA LEU A 121 -15.08 -7.76 -3.64
C LEU A 121 -14.69 -9.14 -4.20
N ARG A 122 -15.45 -10.19 -3.85
CA ARG A 122 -15.34 -11.52 -4.44
C ARG A 122 -15.55 -11.45 -5.95
N SER A 123 -14.47 -11.58 -6.72
CA SER A 123 -14.50 -11.55 -8.18
C SER A 123 -13.25 -12.21 -8.76
N CYS A 124 -13.27 -12.52 -10.05
CA CYS A 124 -12.11 -12.93 -10.85
C CYS A 124 -12.00 -12.19 -12.19
N LEU A 125 -12.96 -11.31 -12.50
CA LEU A 125 -13.14 -10.74 -13.84
C LEU A 125 -12.61 -9.30 -13.98
N ILE A 126 -12.59 -8.55 -12.88
CA ILE A 126 -12.20 -7.14 -12.87
C ILE A 126 -10.92 -6.92 -12.08
N ALA A 127 -10.02 -6.11 -12.64
CA ALA A 127 -8.83 -5.68 -11.94
C ALA A 127 -9.20 -4.69 -10.81
N ARG A 128 -8.53 -4.82 -9.66
CA ARG A 128 -8.77 -4.06 -8.45
C ARG A 128 -7.44 -3.68 -7.80
N CYS A 129 -7.39 -2.48 -7.23
CA CYS A 129 -6.18 -1.92 -6.64
C CYS A 129 -6.45 -1.63 -5.17
N ALA A 130 -5.46 -1.78 -4.30
CA ALA A 130 -5.61 -1.53 -2.88
C ALA A 130 -4.68 -0.41 -2.40
N GLY A 131 -5.19 0.41 -1.49
CA GLY A 131 -4.42 1.38 -0.72
C GLY A 131 -4.25 0.95 0.73
N LEU A 132 -3.22 1.50 1.38
CA LEU A 132 -3.00 1.40 2.82
C LEU A 132 -3.72 2.56 3.50
N HIS A 133 -4.74 2.27 4.29
CA HIS A 133 -5.49 3.25 5.05
C HIS A 133 -4.91 3.39 6.46
N LEU A 134 -4.76 4.62 6.94
CA LEU A 134 -4.45 4.97 8.32
C LEU A 134 -5.67 5.59 9.00
N ALA A 135 -6.02 5.07 10.18
CA ALA A 135 -7.12 5.61 10.99
C ALA A 135 -6.71 6.91 11.69
N ALA A 136 -7.70 7.75 12.01
CA ALA A 136 -7.49 9.00 12.75
C ALA A 136 -7.25 8.78 14.25
N ASN A 137 -7.92 7.78 14.84
CA ASN A 137 -7.83 7.44 16.25
C ASN A 137 -7.83 5.90 16.40
N PRO A 138 -6.84 5.28 17.09
CA PRO A 138 -6.77 3.82 17.24
C PRO A 138 -7.78 3.21 18.22
N GLU A 139 -8.40 4.02 19.07
CA GLU A 139 -9.26 3.56 20.18
C GLU A 139 -10.44 2.68 19.71
N ASP A 140 -11.01 2.99 18.53
CA ASP A 140 -12.18 2.29 17.97
C ASP A 140 -11.82 1.12 17.03
N GLY A 141 -10.52 0.75 16.91
CA GLY A 141 -10.11 -0.44 16.15
C GLY A 141 -8.77 -0.34 15.40
N PRO A 142 -8.64 -1.03 14.25
CA PRO A 142 -7.39 -1.04 13.48
C PRO A 142 -6.83 0.35 13.13
N SER A 143 -5.69 0.70 13.73
CA SER A 143 -4.90 1.89 13.36
C SER A 143 -4.51 1.95 11.87
N TRP A 144 -4.51 0.80 11.18
CA TRP A 144 -4.27 0.68 9.74
C TRP A 144 -4.93 -0.58 9.18
N GLY A 145 -5.18 -0.58 7.87
CA GLY A 145 -5.54 -1.78 7.09
C GLY A 145 -5.58 -1.52 5.58
N TRP A 146 -5.63 -2.58 4.79
CA TRP A 146 -5.83 -2.48 3.33
C TRP A 146 -7.27 -2.11 3.00
N LYS A 147 -7.45 -1.37 1.90
CA LYS A 147 -8.76 -1.00 1.36
C LYS A 147 -8.72 -1.01 -0.18
N GLU A 148 -9.70 -1.69 -0.77
CA GLU A 148 -10.01 -1.72 -2.22
C GLU A 148 -10.74 -0.45 -2.71
#